data_AF-A0AAU1R192-F1
#
_entry.id   AF-A0AAU1R192-F1
#
_cell.length_a   1.000
_cell.length_b   1.000
_cell.length_c   1.000
_cell.angle_alpha   90.00
_cell.angle_beta   90.00
_cell.angle_gamma   90.00
#
_symmetry.space_group_name_H-M   'P 1'
#
loop_
_entity.id
_entity.type
_entity.pdbx_description
1 polymer ?
#
loop_
_entity_poly.entity_id
_entity_poly.type
_entity_poly.pdbx_seq_one_letter_code
_entity_poly.pdbx_strand_id
1 'polypeptide(L)'
;MKIDLTDTTASKVNKALVEGRRAIGTPAVGMVLTMVIVTDEENAYDSIKAAEEASREHPSRTLVVIKRHARSPRDRQGNRLDAEVRVGADAGTGETVLLRLYGEVGQHADSVVLPLLLPDAPVVVWWPVDAPEVPAKDPLGALAQRRITDTYAVEDPLSALAARAASYAPGDTDLAWTRLTPWRSMLAAALDQAGAEIISAAVESEAENPSAELLARWLGVRLGVPVERVTTAGPVVTAVRLGTAGGEIRIDRPEGPLAQLTLPGQPQRTLALKVRSTSELIAEELRRLDADEMYAVALRGDGTKERVQHA
;
A
#
# COMPACT_ATOMS: atom_id res chain seq x y z
N MET A 1 -14.74 3.65 23.75
CA MET A 1 -14.81 2.54 24.72
C MET A 1 -13.91 1.41 24.27
N LYS A 2 -13.22 0.76 25.21
CA LYS A 2 -12.33 -0.39 24.98
C LYS A 2 -12.82 -1.63 25.76
N ILE A 3 -12.81 -2.80 25.13
CA ILE A 3 -13.16 -4.10 25.73
C ILE A 3 -12.02 -5.08 25.46
N ASP A 4 -11.36 -5.56 26.52
CA ASP A 4 -10.30 -6.57 26.44
C ASP A 4 -10.88 -7.98 26.64
N LEU A 5 -10.45 -8.92 25.80
CA LEU A 5 -10.88 -10.32 25.78
C LEU A 5 -9.64 -11.22 25.77
N THR A 6 -9.44 -12.00 26.83
CA THR A 6 -8.34 -12.98 26.93
C THR A 6 -8.85 -14.38 26.63
N ASP A 7 -8.06 -15.19 25.94
CA ASP A 7 -8.38 -16.58 25.58
C ASP A 7 -9.81 -16.72 25.02
N THR A 8 -10.03 -16.02 23.91
CA THR A 8 -11.35 -15.76 23.35
C THR A 8 -11.60 -16.47 22.02
N THR A 9 -12.78 -16.27 21.46
CA THR A 9 -13.17 -16.78 20.14
C THR A 9 -13.71 -15.64 19.29
N ALA A 10 -13.66 -15.79 17.96
CA ALA A 10 -14.20 -14.79 17.05
C ALA A 10 -15.69 -14.48 17.32
N SER A 11 -16.47 -15.47 17.76
CA SER A 11 -17.87 -15.27 18.18
C SER A 11 -18.01 -14.33 19.39
N LYS A 12 -17.16 -14.50 20.42
CA LYS A 12 -17.13 -13.61 21.59
C LYS A 12 -16.66 -12.20 21.21
N VAL A 13 -15.71 -12.08 20.29
CA VAL A 13 -15.27 -10.78 19.74
C VAL A 13 -16.40 -10.07 19.01
N ASN A 14 -17.13 -10.77 18.14
CA ASN A 14 -18.30 -10.21 17.46
C ASN A 14 -19.40 -9.78 18.45
N LYS A 15 -19.62 -10.57 19.50
CA LYS A 15 -20.55 -10.20 20.58
C LYS A 15 -20.12 -8.90 21.27
N ALA A 16 -18.83 -8.75 21.60
CA ALA A 16 -18.29 -7.53 22.21
C ALA A 16 -18.43 -6.30 21.28
N LEU A 17 -18.26 -6.45 19.96
CA LEU A 17 -18.54 -5.38 18.99
C LEU A 17 -20.00 -4.92 19.04
N VAL A 18 -20.95 -5.87 19.05
CA VAL A 18 -22.39 -5.57 19.13
C VAL A 18 -22.75 -4.90 20.46
N GLU A 19 -22.23 -5.41 21.57
CA GLU A 19 -22.42 -4.80 22.90
C GLU A 19 -21.84 -3.38 22.93
N GLY A 20 -20.66 -3.18 22.33
CA GLY A 20 -20.03 -1.87 22.30
C GLY A 20 -20.77 -0.83 21.47
N ARG A 21 -21.32 -1.22 20.31
CA ARG A 21 -22.22 -0.36 19.52
C ARG A 21 -23.46 0.07 20.31
N ARG A 22 -24.07 -0.86 21.04
CA ARG A 22 -25.24 -0.57 21.88
C ARG A 22 -24.90 0.41 23.00
N ALA A 23 -23.74 0.24 23.64
CA ALA A 23 -23.30 1.11 24.74
C ALA A 23 -23.07 2.57 24.29
N ILE A 24 -22.60 2.80 23.06
CA ILE A 24 -22.39 4.14 22.50
C ILE A 24 -23.63 4.73 21.81
N GLY A 25 -24.76 4.01 21.81
CA GLY A 25 -26.02 4.49 21.24
C GLY A 25 -26.03 4.63 19.71
N THR A 26 -25.07 4.02 19.00
CA THR A 26 -24.97 4.10 17.55
C THR A 26 -25.26 2.72 16.93
N PRO A 27 -26.47 2.50 16.39
CA PRO A 27 -26.88 1.17 15.92
C PRO A 27 -26.25 0.76 14.58
N ALA A 28 -25.81 1.72 13.76
CA ALA A 28 -25.19 1.47 12.46
C ALA A 28 -23.99 2.41 12.26
N VAL A 29 -22.82 1.82 11.97
CA VAL A 29 -21.65 2.58 11.53
C VAL A 29 -21.68 2.53 9.99
N GLY A 30 -21.67 3.69 9.33
CA GLY A 30 -21.64 3.82 7.87
C GLY A 30 -20.28 3.44 7.28
N MET A 31 -19.78 2.25 7.64
CA MET A 31 -18.50 1.74 7.17
C MET A 31 -18.64 1.26 5.73
N VAL A 32 -17.65 1.61 4.91
CA VAL A 32 -17.65 1.31 3.47
C VAL A 32 -16.77 0.14 3.11
N LEU A 33 -15.92 -0.34 4.03
CA LEU A 33 -15.01 -1.48 3.84
C LEU A 33 -14.56 -2.11 5.17
N THR A 34 -14.01 -3.32 5.08
CA THR A 34 -13.19 -3.92 6.14
C THR A 34 -11.72 -3.85 5.74
N MET A 35 -10.90 -3.18 6.56
CA MET A 35 -9.44 -3.16 6.44
C MET A 35 -8.85 -4.22 7.36
N VAL A 36 -8.12 -5.18 6.81
CA VAL A 36 -7.38 -6.20 7.56
C VAL A 36 -5.90 -5.87 7.50
N ILE A 37 -5.31 -5.52 8.64
CA ILE A 37 -3.88 -5.22 8.76
C ILE A 37 -3.20 -6.46 9.31
N VAL A 38 -2.21 -7.00 8.59
CA VAL A 38 -1.47 -8.20 9.02
C VAL A 38 -0.05 -7.79 9.37
N THR A 39 0.29 -7.86 10.65
CA THR A 39 1.54 -7.29 11.16
C THR A 39 2.04 -8.02 12.41
N ASP A 40 3.17 -7.60 12.95
CA ASP A 40 3.71 -8.04 14.22
C ASP A 40 3.43 -7.02 15.34
N GLU A 41 3.91 -7.27 16.56
CA GLU A 41 3.66 -6.34 17.68
C GLU A 41 4.48 -5.05 17.55
N GLU A 42 5.63 -5.09 16.87
CA GLU A 42 6.54 -3.96 16.74
C GLU A 42 5.95 -2.89 15.81
N ASN A 43 5.36 -3.32 14.70
CA ASN A 43 4.81 -2.45 13.66
C ASN A 43 3.32 -2.15 13.86
N ALA A 44 2.65 -2.79 14.84
CA ALA A 44 1.21 -2.64 15.06
C ALA A 44 0.79 -1.20 15.36
N TYR A 45 1.55 -0.47 16.19
CA TYR A 45 1.17 0.89 16.60
C TYR A 45 1.10 1.85 15.40
N ASP A 46 2.15 1.91 14.59
CA ASP A 46 2.22 2.80 13.43
C ASP A 46 1.20 2.41 12.36
N SER A 47 0.97 1.11 12.19
CA SER A 47 -0.03 0.60 11.23
C SER A 47 -1.46 0.96 11.65
N ILE A 48 -1.79 0.82 12.95
CA ILE A 48 -3.09 1.24 13.50
C ILE A 48 -3.29 2.75 13.29
N LYS A 49 -2.28 3.55 13.65
CA LYS A 49 -2.34 4.99 13.51
C LYS A 49 -2.55 5.41 12.05
N ALA A 50 -1.83 4.80 11.12
CA ALA A 50 -1.97 5.10 9.70
C ALA A 50 -3.38 4.77 9.18
N ALA A 51 -3.95 3.63 9.60
CA ALA A 51 -5.30 3.23 9.22
C ALA A 51 -6.39 4.10 9.85
N GLU A 52 -6.25 4.49 11.13
CA GLU A 52 -7.18 5.40 11.81
C GLU A 52 -7.17 6.81 11.18
N GLU A 53 -6.02 7.27 10.68
CA GLU A 53 -5.96 8.52 9.93
C GLU A 53 -6.63 8.40 8.56
N ALA A 54 -6.38 7.31 7.83
CA ALA A 54 -7.00 7.03 6.53
C ALA A 54 -8.52 6.83 6.63
N SER A 55 -9.01 6.30 7.76
CA SER A 55 -10.44 6.05 7.97
C SER A 55 -11.27 7.33 8.05
N ARG A 56 -10.65 8.51 8.18
CA ARG A 56 -11.33 9.80 8.07
C ARG A 56 -11.90 10.05 6.67
N GLU A 57 -11.17 9.62 5.64
CA GLU A 57 -11.63 9.66 4.25
C GLU A 57 -12.48 8.43 3.91
N HIS A 58 -12.13 7.28 4.49
CA HIS A 58 -12.75 5.98 4.18
C HIS A 58 -13.20 5.25 5.45
N PRO A 59 -14.38 5.57 6.02
CA PRO A 59 -14.85 4.93 7.26
C PRO A 59 -14.84 3.40 7.15
N SER A 60 -14.06 2.73 7.99
CA SER A 60 -13.77 1.29 7.86
C SER A 60 -13.88 0.55 9.19
N ARG A 61 -14.19 -0.75 9.12
CA ARG A 61 -13.87 -1.68 10.21
C ARG A 61 -12.42 -2.10 10.05
N THR A 62 -11.59 -1.83 11.06
CA THR A 62 -10.19 -2.21 11.05
C THR A 62 -9.97 -3.46 11.91
N LEU A 63 -9.51 -4.54 11.29
CA LEU A 63 -9.12 -5.78 11.95
C LEU A 63 -7.59 -5.90 11.91
N VAL A 64 -6.93 -5.77 13.04
CA VAL A 64 -5.47 -5.85 13.13
C VAL A 64 -5.07 -7.24 13.61
N VAL A 65 -4.54 -8.04 12.70
CA VAL A 65 -4.05 -9.40 12.93
C VAL A 65 -2.58 -9.33 13.31
N ILE A 66 -2.30 -9.45 14.61
CA ILE A 66 -0.95 -9.46 15.17
C ILE A 66 -0.50 -10.92 15.32
N LYS A 67 0.38 -11.37 14.44
CA LYS A 67 0.94 -12.73 14.49
C LYS A 67 2.08 -12.77 15.52
N ARG A 68 1.90 -13.48 16.63
CA ARG A 68 2.94 -13.60 17.67
C ARG A 68 3.87 -14.77 17.34
N HIS A 69 5.11 -14.46 16.97
CA HIS A 69 6.15 -15.47 16.85
C HIS A 69 6.47 -16.07 18.22
N ALA A 70 6.49 -17.40 18.32
CA ALA A 70 6.85 -18.08 19.56
C ALA A 70 8.33 -17.87 19.87
N ARG A 71 8.63 -17.22 21.01
CA ARG A 71 10.00 -16.92 21.45
C ARG A 71 10.62 -18.06 22.26
N SER A 72 9.80 -18.99 22.74
CA SER A 72 10.22 -20.20 23.44
C SER A 72 9.39 -21.42 23.04
N PRO A 73 9.89 -22.66 23.26
CA PRO A 73 9.11 -23.88 23.06
C PRO A 73 7.81 -23.93 23.90
N ARG A 74 7.77 -23.25 25.05
CA ARG A 74 6.56 -23.13 25.88
C ARG A 74 5.50 -22.22 25.22
N ASP A 75 5.92 -21.16 24.53
CA ASP A 75 5.01 -20.27 23.80
C ASP A 75 4.37 -20.96 22.58
N ARG A 76 4.97 -22.06 22.09
CA ARG A 76 4.40 -22.87 21.00
C ARG A 76 3.21 -23.73 21.45
N GLN A 77 3.04 -23.97 22.75
CA GLN A 77 2.01 -24.90 23.27
C GLN A 77 0.67 -24.19 23.59
N GLY A 78 0.63 -22.86 23.61
CA GLY A 78 -0.58 -22.10 23.90
C GLY A 78 -1.27 -21.60 22.64
N ASN A 79 -2.10 -22.43 22.02
CA ASN A 79 -3.03 -21.99 20.98
C ASN A 79 -4.08 -21.09 21.62
N ARG A 80 -3.95 -19.77 21.46
CA ARG A 80 -4.91 -18.81 22.03
C ARG A 80 -5.11 -17.60 21.13
N LEU A 81 -6.26 -16.98 21.28
CA LEU A 81 -6.61 -15.69 20.69
C LEU A 81 -6.87 -14.72 21.83
N ASP A 82 -6.13 -13.62 21.86
CA ASP A 82 -6.47 -12.47 22.70
C ASP A 82 -6.99 -11.36 21.78
N ALA A 83 -7.98 -10.60 22.22
CA ALA A 83 -8.57 -9.54 21.42
C ALA A 83 -8.83 -8.27 22.23
N GLU A 84 -8.75 -7.14 21.56
CA GLU A 84 -9.12 -5.83 22.09
C GLU A 84 -10.08 -5.18 21.09
N VAL A 85 -11.30 -4.89 21.55
CA VAL A 85 -12.33 -4.23 20.76
C VAL A 85 -12.40 -2.76 21.16
N ARG A 86 -12.19 -1.86 20.19
CA ARG A 86 -12.34 -0.42 20.33
C ARG A 86 -13.54 0.06 19.52
N VAL A 87 -14.37 0.88 20.14
CA VAL A 87 -15.54 1.52 19.51
C VAL A 87 -15.69 2.98 19.95
N GLY A 88 -16.33 3.80 19.10
CA GLY A 88 -16.53 5.22 19.38
C GLY A 88 -15.20 5.98 19.36
N ALA A 89 -15.01 6.91 20.31
CA ALA A 89 -13.82 7.77 20.36
C ALA A 89 -12.47 7.01 20.36
N ASP A 90 -12.45 5.77 20.86
CA ASP A 90 -11.24 4.94 20.93
C ASP A 90 -10.92 4.21 19.60
N ALA A 91 -11.79 4.31 18.59
CA ALA A 91 -11.64 3.66 17.28
C ALA A 91 -11.67 4.64 16.10
N GLY A 92 -11.42 5.92 16.38
CA GLY A 92 -11.50 6.97 15.37
C GLY A 92 -12.91 7.08 14.77
N THR A 93 -13.00 6.98 13.44
CA THR A 93 -14.27 7.09 12.69
C THR A 93 -14.99 5.75 12.49
N GLY A 94 -14.47 4.64 13.04
CA GLY A 94 -14.97 3.30 12.80
C GLY A 94 -14.94 2.38 14.02
N GLU A 95 -14.66 1.10 13.77
CA GLU A 95 -14.44 0.06 14.78
C GLU A 95 -13.05 -0.52 14.57
N THR A 96 -12.28 -0.69 15.64
CA THR A 96 -10.94 -1.28 15.56
C THR A 96 -10.90 -2.51 16.46
N VAL A 97 -10.53 -3.66 15.90
CA VAL A 97 -10.32 -4.91 16.64
C VAL A 97 -8.88 -5.33 16.50
N LEU A 98 -8.15 -5.38 17.60
CA LEU A 98 -6.80 -5.96 17.62
C LEU A 98 -6.95 -7.43 17.99
N LEU A 99 -6.39 -8.31 17.18
CA LEU A 99 -6.38 -9.76 17.34
C LEU A 99 -4.92 -10.19 17.53
N ARG A 100 -4.57 -10.72 18.70
CA ARG A 100 -3.24 -11.30 18.97
C ARG A 100 -3.34 -12.81 18.91
N LEU A 101 -2.69 -13.39 17.90
CA LEU A 101 -2.79 -14.81 17.59
C LEU A 101 -1.51 -15.51 18.06
N TYR A 102 -1.68 -16.55 18.87
CA TYR A 102 -0.59 -17.34 19.43
C TYR A 102 -0.68 -18.79 18.97
N GLY A 103 0.48 -19.43 18.78
CA GLY A 103 0.56 -20.83 18.35
C GLY A 103 -0.04 -21.06 16.96
N GLU A 104 -0.69 -22.20 16.78
CA GLU A 104 -1.29 -22.64 15.51
C GLU A 104 -2.45 -21.75 15.05
N VAL A 105 -3.08 -20.98 15.96
CA VAL A 105 -4.12 -20.01 15.59
C VAL A 105 -3.59 -18.99 14.58
N GLY A 106 -2.31 -18.62 14.68
CA GLY A 106 -1.65 -17.72 13.73
C GLY A 106 -1.57 -18.26 12.29
N GLN A 107 -1.63 -19.59 12.12
CA GLN A 107 -1.63 -20.24 10.80
C GLN A 107 -3.03 -20.27 10.14
N HIS A 108 -4.08 -20.03 10.94
CA HIS A 108 -5.49 -20.05 10.52
C HIS A 108 -6.19 -18.73 10.83
N ALA A 109 -5.47 -17.61 10.61
CA ALA A 109 -5.97 -16.27 10.92
C ALA A 109 -7.23 -15.90 10.13
N ASP A 110 -7.37 -16.43 8.91
CA ASP A 110 -8.56 -16.30 8.06
C ASP A 110 -9.84 -16.80 8.74
N SER A 111 -9.75 -17.93 9.47
CA SER A 111 -10.90 -18.49 10.20
C SER A 111 -11.35 -17.62 11.37
N VAL A 112 -10.45 -16.82 11.93
CA VAL A 112 -10.76 -15.82 12.97
C VAL A 112 -11.35 -14.54 12.36
N VAL A 113 -10.81 -14.10 11.22
CA VAL A 113 -11.16 -12.86 10.54
C VAL A 113 -12.50 -12.94 9.81
N LEU A 114 -12.76 -14.05 9.10
CA LEU A 114 -13.96 -14.25 8.28
C LEU A 114 -15.29 -13.89 9.00
N PRO A 115 -15.59 -14.37 10.22
CA PRO A 115 -16.83 -14.02 10.92
C PRO A 115 -16.86 -12.58 11.46
N LEU A 116 -15.76 -11.83 11.41
CA LEU A 116 -15.65 -10.43 11.86
C LEU A 116 -15.75 -9.42 10.72
N LEU A 117 -15.73 -9.89 9.47
CA LEU A 117 -15.90 -9.04 8.28
C LEU A 117 -17.29 -8.36 8.30
N LEU A 118 -17.35 -7.19 7.67
CA LEU A 118 -18.63 -6.56 7.38
C LEU A 118 -19.36 -7.33 6.26
N PRO A 119 -20.65 -7.64 6.43
CA PRO A 119 -21.42 -8.23 5.34
C PRO A 119 -21.51 -7.22 4.20
N ASP A 120 -21.32 -7.71 2.97
CA ASP A 120 -21.50 -6.97 1.71
C ASP A 120 -20.57 -5.76 1.50
N ALA A 121 -19.55 -5.58 2.35
CA ALA A 121 -18.51 -4.57 2.16
C ALA A 121 -17.22 -5.20 1.62
N PRO A 122 -16.47 -4.50 0.76
CA PRO A 122 -15.18 -4.98 0.30
C PRO A 122 -14.19 -5.14 1.44
N VAL A 123 -13.29 -6.11 1.28
CA VAL A 123 -12.18 -6.42 2.16
C VAL A 123 -10.89 -5.98 1.49
N VAL A 124 -10.11 -5.20 2.23
CA VAL A 124 -8.76 -4.78 1.88
C VAL A 124 -7.81 -5.43 2.86
N VAL A 125 -6.78 -6.13 2.38
CA VAL A 125 -5.71 -6.64 3.25
C VAL A 125 -4.46 -5.84 3.01
N TRP A 126 -3.80 -5.42 4.08
CA TRP A 126 -2.56 -4.66 4.05
C TRP A 126 -1.50 -5.33 4.91
N TRP A 127 -0.35 -5.61 4.29
CA TRP A 127 0.88 -6.03 4.95
C TRP A 127 1.85 -4.83 4.99
N PRO A 128 1.95 -4.10 6.11
CA PRO A 128 2.94 -3.04 6.29
C PRO A 128 4.38 -3.57 6.21
N VAL A 129 4.58 -4.80 6.66
CA VAL A 129 5.84 -5.56 6.64
C VAL A 129 5.53 -7.04 6.38
N ASP A 130 6.55 -7.83 6.05
CA ASP A 130 6.47 -9.30 5.95
C ASP A 130 5.33 -9.83 5.06
N ALA A 131 5.10 -9.15 3.94
CA ALA A 131 4.10 -9.57 2.97
C ALA A 131 4.42 -10.98 2.43
N PRO A 132 3.42 -11.88 2.31
CA PRO A 132 3.61 -13.23 1.77
C PRO A 132 4.15 -13.17 0.34
N GLU A 133 4.89 -14.21 -0.09
CA GLU A 133 5.46 -14.27 -1.44
C GLU A 133 4.39 -14.14 -2.53
N VAL A 134 3.21 -14.72 -2.31
CA VAL A 134 2.05 -14.62 -3.21
C VAL A 134 0.82 -14.12 -2.40
N PRO A 135 0.56 -12.81 -2.34
CA PRO A 135 -0.54 -12.24 -1.55
C PRO A 135 -1.90 -12.83 -1.86
N ALA A 136 -2.20 -13.08 -3.14
CA ALA A 136 -3.46 -13.69 -3.55
C ALA A 136 -3.65 -15.15 -3.07
N LYS A 137 -2.58 -15.85 -2.68
CA LYS A 137 -2.63 -17.22 -2.15
C LYS A 137 -2.56 -17.28 -0.62
N ASP A 138 -2.27 -16.17 0.06
CA ASP A 138 -2.36 -16.12 1.51
C ASP A 138 -3.83 -16.28 1.94
N PRO A 139 -4.15 -17.07 2.99
CA PRO A 139 -5.53 -17.27 3.42
C PRO A 139 -6.31 -15.98 3.72
N LEU A 140 -5.65 -14.94 4.26
CA LEU A 140 -6.29 -13.63 4.45
C LEU A 140 -6.38 -12.87 3.13
N GLY A 141 -5.34 -12.92 2.31
CA GLY A 141 -5.34 -12.30 0.99
C GLY A 141 -6.45 -12.82 0.06
N ALA A 142 -6.78 -14.12 0.14
CA ALA A 142 -7.86 -14.73 -0.63
C ALA A 142 -9.25 -14.18 -0.28
N LEU A 143 -9.42 -13.56 0.90
CA LEU A 143 -10.66 -12.89 1.30
C LEU A 143 -10.80 -11.49 0.68
N ALA A 144 -9.71 -10.92 0.15
CA ALA A 144 -9.61 -9.51 -0.19
C ALA A 144 -9.77 -9.23 -1.68
N GLN A 145 -10.47 -8.13 -2.01
CA GLN A 145 -10.48 -7.58 -3.37
C GLN A 145 -9.20 -6.78 -3.65
N ARG A 146 -8.66 -6.11 -2.62
CA ARG A 146 -7.44 -5.30 -2.69
C ARG A 146 -6.41 -5.83 -1.70
N ARG A 147 -5.18 -6.03 -2.17
CA ARG A 147 -4.06 -6.55 -1.38
C ARG A 147 -2.88 -5.59 -1.50
N ILE A 148 -2.54 -4.93 -0.39
CA ILE A 148 -1.56 -3.85 -0.33
C ILE A 148 -0.29 -4.38 0.32
N THR A 149 0.85 -4.23 -0.35
CA THR A 149 2.20 -4.48 0.21
C THR A 149 3.02 -3.19 0.24
N ASP A 150 4.16 -3.18 0.92
CA ASP A 150 5.13 -2.08 0.83
C ASP A 150 6.56 -2.60 0.63
N THR A 151 6.98 -2.71 -0.63
CA THR A 151 8.37 -3.07 -0.98
C THR A 151 9.38 -2.04 -0.53
N TYR A 152 8.98 -0.81 -0.19
CA TYR A 152 9.91 0.19 0.34
C TYR A 152 10.31 -0.08 1.79
N ALA A 153 9.51 -0.85 2.54
CA ALA A 153 9.69 -1.09 3.97
C ALA A 153 10.47 -2.38 4.31
N VAL A 154 11.04 -3.06 3.31
CA VAL A 154 11.75 -4.34 3.48
C VAL A 154 13.26 -4.19 3.29
N GLU A 155 14.03 -5.17 3.75
CA GLU A 155 15.50 -5.15 3.73
C GLU A 155 16.10 -5.15 2.31
N ASP A 156 15.53 -5.92 1.38
CA ASP A 156 15.93 -5.95 -0.04
C ASP A 156 14.74 -5.56 -0.94
N PRO A 157 14.52 -4.26 -1.18
CA PRO A 157 13.37 -3.76 -1.93
C PRO A 157 13.32 -4.22 -3.38
N LEU A 158 14.47 -4.31 -4.07
CA LEU A 158 14.50 -4.66 -5.48
C LEU A 158 14.25 -6.15 -5.71
N SER A 159 14.78 -7.02 -4.85
CA SER A 159 14.44 -8.45 -4.86
C SER A 159 12.97 -8.68 -4.52
N ALA A 160 12.45 -7.98 -3.50
CA ALA A 160 11.03 -8.04 -3.16
C ALA A 160 10.15 -7.57 -4.34
N LEU A 161 10.51 -6.48 -5.02
CA LEU A 161 9.79 -6.00 -6.20
C LEU A 161 9.82 -7.02 -7.35
N ALA A 162 10.95 -7.70 -7.58
CA ALA A 162 11.04 -8.77 -8.57
C ALA A 162 10.13 -9.96 -8.20
N ALA A 163 10.08 -10.34 -6.93
CA ALA A 163 9.16 -11.37 -6.44
C ALA A 163 7.69 -10.96 -6.65
N ARG A 164 7.33 -9.70 -6.39
CA ARG A 164 5.98 -9.16 -6.69
C ARG A 164 5.65 -9.27 -8.16
N ALA A 165 6.59 -8.98 -9.05
CA ALA A 165 6.39 -9.11 -10.49
C ALA A 165 6.11 -10.56 -10.91
N ALA A 166 6.82 -11.52 -10.30
CA ALA A 166 6.63 -12.94 -10.57
C ALA A 166 5.30 -13.50 -10.02
N SER A 167 4.77 -12.93 -8.94
CA SER A 167 3.58 -13.44 -8.23
C SER A 167 2.31 -12.61 -8.39
N TYR A 168 2.35 -11.56 -9.20
CA TYR A 168 1.26 -10.60 -9.36
C TYR A 168 -0.08 -11.25 -9.73
N ALA A 169 -1.12 -10.85 -9.00
CA ALA A 169 -2.52 -11.10 -9.35
C ALA A 169 -3.34 -9.80 -9.37
N PRO A 170 -4.40 -9.71 -10.19
CA PRO A 170 -5.33 -8.57 -10.15
C PRO A 170 -5.86 -8.31 -8.74
N GLY A 171 -5.78 -7.05 -8.30
CA GLY A 171 -6.08 -6.62 -6.94
C GLY A 171 -4.85 -6.44 -6.05
N ASP A 172 -3.68 -6.93 -6.46
CA ASP A 172 -2.41 -6.62 -5.81
C ASP A 172 -1.96 -5.19 -6.15
N THR A 173 -1.40 -4.50 -5.16
CA THR A 173 -0.79 -3.17 -5.28
C THR A 173 0.36 -3.06 -4.29
N ASP A 174 1.25 -2.11 -4.51
CA ASP A 174 2.36 -1.84 -3.62
C ASP A 174 2.49 -0.35 -3.33
N LEU A 175 2.73 0.03 -2.07
CA LEU A 175 2.84 1.42 -1.67
C LEU A 175 4.02 2.14 -2.36
N ALA A 176 5.05 1.44 -2.83
CA ALA A 176 6.08 2.04 -3.68
C ALA A 176 5.49 2.61 -4.99
N TRP A 177 4.49 1.93 -5.58
CA TRP A 177 3.76 2.46 -6.74
C TRP A 177 2.85 3.62 -6.36
N THR A 178 2.13 3.47 -5.24
CA THR A 178 1.25 4.51 -4.72
C THR A 178 2.03 5.79 -4.54
N ARG A 179 3.23 5.76 -3.92
CA ARG A 179 4.11 6.92 -3.69
C ARG A 179 4.33 7.79 -4.93
N LEU A 180 4.28 7.20 -6.12
CA LEU A 180 4.48 7.87 -7.40
C LEU A 180 3.25 8.57 -7.96
N THR A 181 2.05 8.48 -7.37
CA THR A 181 0.85 9.13 -7.93
C THR A 181 1.08 10.62 -8.24
N PRO A 182 1.64 11.46 -7.35
CA PRO A 182 1.93 12.85 -7.66
C PRO A 182 2.95 13.03 -8.79
N TRP A 183 4.01 12.21 -8.79
CA TRP A 183 5.02 12.21 -9.86
C TRP A 183 4.38 11.92 -11.22
N ARG A 184 3.59 10.84 -11.32
CA ARG A 184 2.89 10.43 -12.54
C ARG A 184 1.94 11.51 -13.04
N SER A 185 1.15 12.12 -12.15
CA SER A 185 0.24 13.21 -12.49
C SER A 185 0.96 14.44 -13.02
N MET A 186 2.07 14.84 -12.39
CA MET A 186 2.85 16.00 -12.84
C MET A 186 3.58 15.76 -14.15
N LEU A 187 4.13 14.55 -14.33
CA LEU A 187 4.78 14.16 -15.58
C LEU A 187 3.79 14.15 -16.74
N ALA A 188 2.59 13.59 -16.52
CA ALA A 188 1.53 13.62 -17.52
C ALA A 188 1.16 15.07 -17.90
N ALA A 189 0.91 15.92 -16.90
CA ALA A 189 0.57 17.34 -17.15
C ALA A 189 1.71 18.11 -17.85
N ALA A 190 2.96 17.85 -17.48
CA ALA A 190 4.12 18.49 -18.11
C ALA A 190 4.28 18.06 -19.58
N LEU A 191 4.05 16.78 -19.88
CA LEU A 191 4.08 16.24 -21.24
C LEU A 191 2.95 16.78 -22.10
N ASP A 192 1.72 16.84 -21.57
CA ASP A 192 0.56 17.42 -22.26
C ASP A 192 0.82 18.89 -22.64
N GLN A 193 1.49 19.63 -21.76
CA GLN A 193 1.83 21.03 -22.01
C GLN A 193 3.00 21.21 -23.00
N ALA A 194 4.00 20.33 -22.95
CA ALA A 194 5.16 20.41 -23.83
C ALA A 194 4.82 20.06 -25.29
N GLY A 195 3.96 19.07 -25.51
CA GLY A 195 3.56 18.62 -26.85
C GLY A 195 4.74 18.12 -27.70
N ALA A 196 5.84 17.71 -27.06
CA ALA A 196 7.08 17.31 -27.71
C ALA A 196 7.31 15.81 -27.59
N GLU A 197 7.92 15.21 -28.61
CA GLU A 197 8.37 13.82 -28.58
C GLU A 197 9.55 13.67 -27.61
N ILE A 198 9.47 12.65 -26.75
CA ILE A 198 10.53 12.33 -25.80
C ILE A 198 11.53 11.37 -26.45
N ILE A 199 12.81 11.72 -26.40
CA ILE A 199 13.90 10.93 -27.01
C ILE A 199 14.81 10.27 -25.96
N SER A 200 14.78 10.76 -24.72
CA SER A 200 15.51 10.17 -23.60
C SER A 200 14.77 10.45 -22.30
N ALA A 201 14.98 9.60 -21.30
CA ALA A 201 14.42 9.79 -19.97
C ALA A 201 15.41 9.32 -18.91
N ALA A 202 15.41 10.00 -17.76
CA ALA A 202 16.16 9.60 -16.58
C ALA A 202 15.32 9.80 -15.31
N VAL A 203 15.45 8.87 -14.36
CA VAL A 203 14.88 8.94 -13.01
C VAL A 203 16.03 8.97 -12.01
N GLU A 204 16.06 10.01 -11.17
CA GLU A 204 17.04 10.19 -10.11
C GLU A 204 16.45 9.80 -8.75
N SER A 205 17.18 9.00 -7.98
CA SER A 205 16.78 8.58 -6.63
C SER A 205 17.96 8.05 -5.81
N GLU A 206 17.75 7.81 -4.52
CA GLU A 206 18.63 6.93 -3.74
C GLU A 206 18.81 5.55 -4.37
N ALA A 207 19.87 4.85 -3.96
CA ALA A 207 20.15 3.49 -4.41
C ALA A 207 19.01 2.53 -4.03
N GLU A 208 18.80 1.50 -4.87
CA GLU A 208 17.89 0.39 -4.59
C GLU A 208 16.42 0.79 -4.33
N ASN A 209 16.00 1.95 -4.85
CA ASN A 209 14.65 2.47 -4.64
C ASN A 209 13.60 1.77 -5.55
N PRO A 210 12.60 1.06 -4.98
CA PRO A 210 11.58 0.36 -5.77
C PRO A 210 10.59 1.32 -6.47
N SER A 211 10.36 2.50 -5.90
CA SER A 211 9.51 3.52 -6.54
C SER A 211 10.20 4.08 -7.80
N ALA A 212 11.51 4.32 -7.75
CA ALA A 212 12.27 4.77 -8.91
C ALA A 212 12.31 3.71 -10.02
N GLU A 213 12.47 2.43 -9.65
CA GLU A 213 12.40 1.30 -10.58
C GLU A 213 11.04 1.23 -11.28
N LEU A 214 9.95 1.28 -10.52
CA LEU A 214 8.59 1.27 -11.07
C LEU A 214 8.32 2.48 -11.96
N LEU A 215 8.79 3.67 -11.58
CA LEU A 215 8.63 4.89 -12.38
C LEU A 215 9.40 4.78 -13.69
N ALA A 216 10.63 4.28 -13.67
CA ALA A 216 11.45 4.08 -14.86
C ALA A 216 10.81 3.06 -15.80
N ARG A 217 10.33 1.92 -15.29
CA ARG A 217 9.60 0.92 -16.09
C ARG A 217 8.34 1.52 -16.71
N TRP A 218 7.52 2.23 -15.93
CA TRP A 218 6.30 2.87 -16.43
C TRP A 218 6.60 3.89 -17.54
N LEU A 219 7.56 4.78 -17.33
CA LEU A 219 7.98 5.76 -18.33
C LEU A 219 8.51 5.07 -19.59
N GLY A 220 9.32 4.03 -19.45
CA GLY A 220 9.84 3.28 -20.60
C GLY A 220 8.74 2.66 -21.45
N VAL A 221 7.73 2.06 -20.81
CA VAL A 221 6.58 1.51 -21.53
C VAL A 221 5.74 2.61 -22.18
N ARG A 222 5.49 3.72 -21.48
CA ARG A 222 4.59 4.78 -21.97
C ARG A 222 5.21 5.68 -23.04
N LEU A 223 6.52 5.87 -22.99
CA LEU A 223 7.25 6.75 -23.90
C LEU A 223 7.96 5.99 -25.03
N GLY A 224 8.18 4.68 -24.87
CA GLY A 224 8.90 3.87 -25.86
C GLY A 224 10.40 4.15 -25.93
N VAL A 225 10.97 4.82 -24.92
CA VAL A 225 12.40 5.14 -24.83
C VAL A 225 13.05 4.45 -23.64
N PRO A 226 14.35 4.09 -23.71
CA PRO A 226 15.09 3.65 -22.54
C PRO A 226 15.09 4.73 -21.46
N VAL A 227 14.90 4.31 -20.20
CA VAL A 227 14.94 5.20 -19.03
C VAL A 227 16.17 4.86 -18.20
N GLU A 228 17.06 5.83 -18.06
CA GLU A 228 18.24 5.70 -17.20
C GLU A 228 17.83 5.87 -15.73
N ARG A 229 18.40 5.05 -14.84
CA ARG A 229 18.31 5.28 -13.40
C ARG A 229 19.61 5.87 -12.90
N VAL A 230 19.54 7.03 -12.27
CA VAL A 230 20.70 7.75 -11.77
C VAL A 230 20.63 7.77 -10.25
N THR A 231 21.67 7.26 -9.59
CA THR A 231 21.75 7.25 -8.13
C THR A 231 22.17 8.61 -7.60
N THR A 232 21.39 9.16 -6.68
CA THR A 232 21.64 10.42 -5.97
C THR A 232 21.63 10.19 -4.46
N ALA A 233 22.07 11.20 -3.69
CA ALA A 233 22.16 11.11 -2.23
C ALA A 233 20.84 11.41 -1.50
N GLY A 234 19.85 12.00 -2.20
CA GLY A 234 18.58 12.38 -1.58
C GLY A 234 17.67 11.16 -1.40
N PRO A 235 16.88 11.11 -0.31
CA PRO A 235 15.97 10.00 -0.11
C PRO A 235 14.90 10.02 -1.20
N VAL A 236 14.29 8.86 -1.45
CA VAL A 236 13.20 8.67 -2.41
C VAL A 236 13.56 9.12 -3.85
N VAL A 237 12.57 9.34 -4.71
CA VAL A 237 12.76 9.94 -6.04
C VAL A 237 13.04 11.44 -5.87
N THR A 238 14.14 11.91 -6.45
CA THR A 238 14.59 13.31 -6.37
C THR A 238 14.34 14.07 -7.68
N ALA A 239 14.45 13.43 -8.84
CA ALA A 239 14.18 14.11 -10.11
C ALA A 239 13.73 13.15 -11.21
N VAL A 240 13.07 13.73 -12.22
CA VAL A 240 12.82 13.09 -13.51
C VAL A 240 13.20 14.08 -14.61
N ARG A 241 14.00 13.61 -15.57
CA ARG A 241 14.43 14.38 -16.74
C ARG A 241 13.93 13.68 -18.00
N LEU A 242 13.31 14.44 -18.89
CA LEU A 242 12.86 13.96 -20.19
C LEU A 242 13.50 14.84 -21.27
N GLY A 243 14.34 14.24 -22.11
CA GLY A 243 14.97 14.93 -23.22
C GLY A 243 14.04 15.04 -24.41
N THR A 244 14.04 16.20 -25.05
CA THR A 244 13.33 16.47 -26.32
C THR A 244 14.28 17.16 -27.30
N ALA A 245 13.90 17.25 -28.58
CA ALA A 245 14.65 18.03 -29.56
C ALA A 245 14.73 19.54 -29.20
N GLY A 246 13.75 20.05 -28.45
CA GLY A 246 13.67 21.45 -28.02
C GLY A 246 14.34 21.75 -26.68
N GLY A 247 14.91 20.74 -26.00
CA GLY A 247 15.51 20.86 -24.68
C GLY A 247 14.93 19.88 -23.65
N GLU A 248 15.38 19.99 -22.41
CA GLU A 248 14.99 19.10 -21.32
C GLU A 248 13.72 19.58 -20.59
N ILE A 249 12.78 18.67 -20.39
CA ILE A 249 11.72 18.79 -19.39
C ILE A 249 12.24 18.19 -18.09
N ARG A 250 12.18 18.94 -17.00
CA ARG A 250 12.72 18.50 -15.70
C ARG A 250 11.71 18.76 -14.59
N ILE A 251 11.48 17.74 -13.77
CA ILE A 251 10.86 17.89 -12.44
C ILE A 251 11.93 17.56 -11.42
N ASP A 252 12.27 18.54 -10.58
CA ASP A 252 13.34 18.45 -9.59
C ASP A 252 12.81 18.72 -8.19
N ARG A 253 12.96 17.75 -7.28
CA ARG A 253 12.61 17.85 -5.87
C ARG A 253 13.85 17.46 -5.05
N PRO A 254 14.79 18.39 -4.87
CA PRO A 254 16.03 18.09 -4.16
C PRO A 254 15.77 17.98 -2.65
N GLU A 255 14.94 18.87 -2.09
CA GLU A 255 14.59 18.87 -0.67
C GLU A 255 13.16 19.39 -0.42
N GLY A 256 12.52 18.87 0.63
CA GLY A 256 11.25 19.39 1.13
C GLY A 256 10.02 19.03 0.29
N PRO A 257 8.90 19.74 0.51
CA PRO A 257 7.62 19.38 -0.09
C PRO A 257 7.38 19.99 -1.47
N LEU A 258 8.32 20.77 -2.01
CA LEU A 258 8.16 21.51 -3.26
C LEU A 258 9.12 20.97 -4.31
N ALA A 259 8.63 20.85 -5.54
CA ALA A 259 9.41 20.56 -6.72
C ALA A 259 9.42 21.74 -7.67
N GLN A 260 10.43 21.77 -8.53
CA GLN A 260 10.58 22.72 -9.61
C GLN A 260 10.32 22.01 -10.94
N LEU A 261 9.38 22.52 -11.73
CA LEU A 261 9.14 22.11 -13.11
C LEU A 261 9.79 23.12 -14.05
N THR A 262 10.63 22.61 -14.94
CA THR A 262 11.24 23.36 -16.03
C THR A 262 10.77 22.74 -17.35
N LEU A 263 10.21 23.59 -18.21
CA LEU A 263 9.84 23.25 -19.59
C LEU A 263 10.65 24.16 -20.53
N PRO A 264 11.16 23.65 -21.66
CA PRO A 264 11.90 24.48 -22.61
C PRO A 264 11.09 25.70 -23.08
N GLY A 265 11.72 26.87 -23.05
CA GLY A 265 11.10 28.14 -23.47
C GLY A 265 10.04 28.70 -22.52
N GLN A 266 9.88 28.14 -21.33
CA GLN A 266 8.90 28.60 -20.33
C GLN A 266 9.56 28.95 -18.99
N PRO A 267 8.96 29.87 -18.21
CA PRO A 267 9.45 30.15 -16.87
C PRO A 267 9.30 28.92 -15.97
N GLN A 268 10.30 28.70 -15.12
CA GLN A 268 10.30 27.67 -14.10
C GLN A 268 9.12 27.87 -13.14
N ARG A 269 8.49 26.77 -12.75
CA ARG A 269 7.33 26.77 -11.84
C ARG A 269 7.61 25.94 -10.61
N THR A 270 7.06 26.35 -9.48
CA THR A 270 7.07 25.60 -8.23
C THR A 270 5.75 24.86 -8.06
N LEU A 271 5.81 23.60 -7.65
CA LEU A 271 4.66 22.72 -7.43
C LEU A 271 4.81 21.91 -6.15
N ALA A 272 3.70 21.58 -5.52
CA ALA A 272 3.69 20.76 -4.30
C ALA A 272 3.88 19.28 -4.66
N LEU A 273 5.02 18.71 -4.29
CA LEU A 273 5.38 17.31 -4.52
C LEU A 273 5.92 16.72 -3.22
N LYS A 274 5.12 16.71 -2.15
CA LYS A 274 5.60 16.21 -0.86
C LYS A 274 5.81 14.70 -0.84
N VAL A 275 6.73 14.24 0.01
CA VAL A 275 6.76 12.85 0.45
C VAL A 275 5.51 12.61 1.30
N ARG A 276 4.71 11.61 0.93
CA ARG A 276 3.43 11.31 1.57
C ARG A 276 3.61 10.34 2.74
N SER A 277 2.82 10.53 3.79
CA SER A 277 2.78 9.60 4.92
C SER A 277 2.12 8.28 4.53
N THR A 278 2.33 7.22 5.31
CA THR A 278 1.65 5.93 5.12
C THR A 278 0.12 6.09 5.14
N SER A 279 -0.43 6.94 6.02
CA SER A 279 -1.87 7.23 6.07
C SER A 279 -2.41 7.81 4.75
N GLU A 280 -1.68 8.73 4.13
CA GLU A 280 -2.05 9.32 2.84
C GLU A 280 -1.97 8.30 1.69
N LEU A 281 -1.03 7.36 1.76
CA LEU A 281 -0.90 6.30 0.77
C LEU A 281 -2.01 5.26 0.91
N ILE A 282 -2.33 4.86 2.15
CA ILE A 282 -3.45 3.97 2.41
C ILE A 282 -4.76 4.62 1.97
N ALA A 283 -5.00 5.90 2.32
CA ALA A 283 -6.19 6.61 1.86
C ALA A 283 -6.29 6.61 0.31
N GLU A 284 -5.18 6.85 -0.40
CA GLU A 284 -5.15 6.77 -1.87
C GLU A 284 -5.57 5.37 -2.39
N GLU A 285 -5.02 4.29 -1.81
CA GLU A 285 -5.33 2.92 -2.21
C GLU A 285 -6.79 2.52 -1.92
N LEU A 286 -7.46 3.19 -0.99
CA LEU A 286 -8.86 2.94 -0.65
C LEU A 286 -9.87 3.69 -1.54
N ARG A 287 -9.42 4.66 -2.35
CA ARG A 287 -10.30 5.38 -3.29
C ARG A 287 -10.77 4.52 -4.46
N ARG A 288 -9.98 3.54 -4.86
CA ARG A 288 -10.31 2.61 -5.96
C ARG A 288 -9.80 1.22 -5.65
N LEU A 289 -10.71 0.26 -5.59
CA LEU A 289 -10.42 -1.12 -5.21
C LEU A 289 -10.25 -2.07 -6.41
N ASP A 290 -10.52 -1.60 -7.62
CA ASP A 290 -10.26 -2.38 -8.84
C ASP A 290 -8.75 -2.64 -9.02
N ALA A 291 -8.43 -3.61 -9.88
CA ALA A 291 -7.06 -3.84 -10.29
C ALA A 291 -6.44 -2.56 -10.90
N ASP A 292 -5.23 -2.21 -10.44
CA ASP A 292 -4.43 -1.16 -11.08
C ASP A 292 -3.66 -1.76 -12.26
N GLU A 293 -4.20 -1.61 -13.45
CA GLU A 293 -3.57 -2.09 -14.69
C GLU A 293 -2.23 -1.41 -14.97
N MET A 294 -2.06 -0.15 -14.57
CA MET A 294 -0.81 0.58 -14.77
C MET A 294 0.27 0.12 -13.81
N TYR A 295 -0.10 -0.27 -12.60
CA TYR A 295 0.82 -0.97 -11.70
C TYR A 295 1.30 -2.28 -12.33
N ALA A 296 0.39 -3.11 -12.87
CA ALA A 296 0.76 -4.37 -13.52
C ALA A 296 1.73 -4.15 -14.70
N VAL A 297 1.48 -3.14 -15.52
CA VAL A 297 2.35 -2.74 -16.63
C VAL A 297 3.73 -2.30 -16.13
N ALA A 298 3.76 -1.39 -15.15
CA ALA A 298 5.01 -0.90 -14.56
C ALA A 298 5.81 -2.04 -13.90
N LEU A 299 5.11 -2.96 -13.24
CA LEU A 299 5.72 -4.08 -12.54
C LEU A 299 6.38 -5.07 -13.50
N ARG A 300 5.74 -5.37 -14.63
CA ARG A 300 6.31 -6.25 -15.67
C ARG A 300 7.45 -5.59 -16.43
N GLY A 301 7.40 -4.28 -16.65
CA GLY A 301 8.41 -3.54 -17.42
C GLY A 301 8.39 -3.83 -18.92
N ASP A 302 7.53 -4.73 -19.39
CA ASP A 302 7.34 -5.05 -20.80
C ASP A 302 6.25 -4.16 -21.38
N GLY A 303 6.63 -3.25 -22.28
CA GLY A 303 5.69 -2.73 -23.27
C GLY A 303 5.32 -3.91 -24.15
N THR A 304 4.04 -4.31 -24.14
CA THR A 304 3.50 -5.52 -24.77
C THR A 304 4.27 -5.97 -26.00
N LYS A 305 5.28 -6.83 -25.82
CA LYS A 305 5.94 -7.54 -26.92
C LYS A 305 5.13 -8.81 -27.19
N GLU A 306 3.94 -8.63 -27.74
CA GLU A 306 3.31 -9.70 -28.51
C GLU A 306 3.61 -9.49 -29.99
N ARG A 307 4.52 -10.33 -30.52
CA ARG A 307 4.80 -10.65 -31.93
C ARG A 307 6.06 -11.54 -31.93
N VAL A 308 6.14 -12.74 -32.49
CA VAL A 308 5.33 -13.52 -33.44
C VAL A 308 5.70 -15.00 -33.20
N GLN A 309 4.72 -15.92 -33.16
CA GLN A 309 5.00 -17.33 -33.46
C GLN A 309 5.26 -17.48 -34.96
N HIS A 310 6.51 -17.78 -35.31
CA HIS A 310 6.88 -18.30 -36.61
C HIS A 310 7.70 -19.58 -36.46
N ALA A 311 6.99 -20.71 -36.56
CA ALA A 311 7.28 -21.93 -37.33
C ALA A 311 6.58 -23.11 -36.66
#